data_AF-A0A3S5J785-F1
#
_entry.id   AF-A0A3S5J785-F1
#
_cell.length_a   1.000
_cell.length_b   1.000
_cell.length_c   1.000
_cell.angle_alpha   90.00
_cell.angle_beta   90.00
_cell.angle_gamma   90.00
#
_symmetry.space_group_name_H-M   'P 1'
#
loop_
_entity.id
_entity.type
_entity.pdbx_description
1 polymer ?
#
loop_
_entity_poly.entity_id
_entity_poly.type
_entity_poly.pdbx_seq_one_letter_code
_entity_poly.pdbx_strand_id
1 'polypeptide(L)'
;MAENSGKSDKAPDGSATWMEDGLRFECTCCGNCCTGGEGAVWFDDDEGRAMAAHVGMEYPEFLVRYTRMIDGHRSLNETDTVHGFDCVFLDREKIPGKAVCGLYEARPTQCRTWPFWPEVVRNERAWNRTKKNTPCPGMGNGQLFTVEHIVARLQEQRDSEGKPW
;
A
#
# COMPACT_ATOMS: atom_id res chain seq x y z
N MET A 1 40.18 13.71 6.96
CA MET A 1 39.56 14.51 5.87
C MET A 1 38.29 13.78 5.49
N ALA A 2 37.18 14.18 6.09
CA ALA A 2 35.88 13.55 5.89
C ALA A 2 35.03 14.51 5.05
N GLU A 3 34.89 14.22 3.76
CA GLU A 3 34.02 14.97 2.87
C GLU A 3 32.65 14.28 2.85
N ASN A 4 31.77 14.75 3.73
CA ASN A 4 30.36 14.35 3.76
C ASN A 4 29.59 15.27 2.81
N SER A 5 29.47 14.88 1.53
CA SER A 5 28.68 15.62 0.55
C SER A 5 27.23 15.14 0.58
N GLY A 6 26.41 15.81 1.39
CA GLY A 6 24.95 15.70 1.30
C GLY A 6 24.46 16.33 0.00
N LYS A 7 23.80 15.54 -0.86
CA LYS A 7 23.05 16.07 -1.99
C LYS A 7 21.60 16.29 -1.60
N SER A 8 21.16 17.50 -1.94
CA SER A 8 19.95 18.22 -1.59
C SER A 8 18.68 17.59 -2.17
N ASP A 9 17.71 17.26 -1.32
CA ASP A 9 16.32 17.04 -1.71
C ASP A 9 15.62 18.41 -1.79
N LYS A 10 15.36 18.94 -2.98
CA LYS A 10 14.59 20.18 -3.14
C LYS A 10 13.39 20.00 -4.07
N ALA A 11 12.25 20.55 -3.65
CA ALA A 11 11.25 21.18 -4.50
C ALA A 11 10.38 22.10 -3.63
N PRO A 12 10.20 23.40 -3.99
CA PRO A 12 8.88 23.80 -4.49
C PRO A 12 8.89 25.05 -5.43
N ASP A 13 9.73 25.10 -6.47
CA ASP A 13 9.61 26.10 -7.56
C ASP A 13 10.30 25.63 -8.85
N GLY A 14 9.58 24.92 -9.71
CA GLY A 14 10.08 24.54 -11.05
C GLY A 14 11.18 23.47 -11.07
N SER A 15 11.28 22.68 -10.01
CA SER A 15 12.33 21.68 -9.78
C SER A 15 11.97 20.30 -10.31
N ALA A 16 12.96 19.65 -10.91
CA ALA A 16 12.96 18.23 -11.20
C ALA A 16 12.49 17.40 -10.00
N THR A 17 11.28 16.84 -10.06
CA THR A 17 10.81 15.85 -9.08
C THR A 17 11.73 14.64 -9.20
N TRP A 18 12.32 14.09 -8.14
CA TRP A 18 13.25 12.94 -8.23
C TRP A 18 12.71 11.71 -9.01
N MET A 19 11.41 11.69 -9.29
CA MET A 19 10.69 10.74 -10.12
C MET A 19 10.47 11.22 -11.57
N GLU A 20 11.28 12.14 -12.13
CA GLU A 20 11.05 12.72 -13.48
C GLU A 20 10.88 11.63 -14.55
N ASP A 21 11.68 10.55 -14.45
CA ASP A 21 11.64 9.41 -15.35
C ASP A 21 10.51 8.40 -15.03
N GLY A 22 9.65 8.72 -14.06
CA GLY A 22 8.66 7.84 -13.48
C GLY A 22 9.25 6.79 -12.54
N LEU A 23 8.38 5.90 -12.06
CA LEU A 23 8.74 4.78 -11.20
C LEU A 23 8.11 3.50 -11.72
N ARG A 24 8.77 2.37 -11.52
CA ARG A 24 8.26 1.06 -11.94
C ARG A 24 7.62 0.30 -10.80
N PHE A 25 6.47 -0.31 -11.07
CA PHE A 25 5.81 -1.19 -10.13
C PHE A 25 4.93 -2.24 -10.82
N GLU A 26 4.91 -3.45 -10.26
CA GLU A 26 3.95 -4.50 -10.60
C GLU A 26 3.72 -5.40 -9.38
N CYS A 27 2.46 -5.73 -9.05
CA CYS A 27 2.18 -6.70 -8.01
C CYS A 27 2.57 -8.10 -8.49
N THR A 28 3.53 -8.73 -7.82
CA THR A 28 3.99 -10.09 -8.16
C THR A 28 3.31 -11.19 -7.34
N CYS A 29 2.30 -10.82 -6.54
CA CYS A 29 1.68 -11.64 -5.49
C CYS A 29 2.73 -12.21 -4.51
N CYS A 30 3.65 -11.36 -4.03
CA CYS A 30 4.66 -11.77 -3.04
C CYS A 30 4.14 -11.73 -1.59
N GLY A 31 3.08 -10.96 -1.32
CA GLY A 31 2.49 -10.78 0.00
C GLY A 31 3.20 -9.78 0.91
N ASN A 32 4.36 -9.23 0.51
CA ASN A 32 5.19 -8.40 1.38
C ASN A 32 4.52 -7.08 1.81
N CYS A 33 3.59 -6.53 1.02
CA CYS A 33 2.80 -5.35 1.40
C CYS A 33 1.58 -5.68 2.28
N CYS A 34 1.29 -6.97 2.50
CA CYS A 34 0.11 -7.46 3.23
C CYS A 34 0.51 -8.29 4.47
N THR A 35 1.76 -8.22 4.91
CA THR A 35 2.34 -9.01 6.01
C THR A 35 3.42 -8.21 6.74
N GLY A 36 3.94 -8.75 7.83
CA GLY A 36 5.07 -8.20 8.58
C GLY A 36 4.76 -8.02 10.06
N GLY A 37 5.16 -6.89 10.62
CA GLY A 37 4.71 -6.49 11.96
C GLY A 37 3.24 -6.06 11.95
N GLU A 38 2.69 -5.76 13.14
CA GLU A 38 1.34 -5.22 13.26
C GLU A 38 1.19 -3.96 12.39
N GLY A 39 0.18 -3.96 11.52
CA GLY A 39 -0.12 -2.87 10.61
C GLY A 39 -1.57 -2.40 10.71
N ALA A 40 -1.93 -1.46 9.85
CA ALA A 40 -3.32 -1.06 9.68
C ALA A 40 -3.63 -0.86 8.19
N VAL A 41 -4.78 -1.39 7.77
CA VAL A 41 -5.37 -1.13 6.46
C VAL A 41 -6.65 -0.36 6.70
N TRP A 42 -6.53 0.96 6.66
CA TRP A 42 -7.64 1.88 6.81
C TRP A 42 -8.47 1.91 5.53
N PHE A 43 -9.78 2.05 5.71
CA PHE A 43 -10.72 2.17 4.62
C PHE A 43 -11.93 2.98 5.05
N ASP A 44 -12.56 3.64 4.09
CA ASP A 44 -13.82 4.34 4.32
C ASP A 44 -15.04 3.41 4.16
N ASP A 45 -16.21 3.94 4.49
CA ASP A 45 -17.46 3.22 4.49
C ASP A 45 -17.88 2.69 3.10
N ASP A 46 -17.54 3.41 2.02
CA ASP A 46 -17.82 2.99 0.64
C ASP A 46 -16.87 1.86 0.21
N GLU A 47 -15.59 1.95 0.58
CA GLU A 47 -14.61 0.90 0.35
C GLU A 47 -14.95 -0.36 1.13
N GLY A 48 -15.40 -0.21 2.38
CA GLY A 48 -15.90 -1.31 3.20
C GLY A 48 -17.09 -2.02 2.55
N ARG A 49 -18.06 -1.26 2.01
CA ARG A 49 -19.19 -1.81 1.25
C ARG A 49 -18.74 -2.53 -0.02
N ALA A 50 -17.76 -1.96 -0.75
CA ALA A 50 -17.21 -2.58 -1.95
C ALA A 50 -16.50 -3.91 -1.63
N MET A 51 -15.71 -3.95 -0.55
CA MET A 51 -15.06 -5.18 -0.08
C MET A 51 -16.08 -6.22 0.35
N ALA A 52 -17.12 -5.84 1.11
CA ALA A 52 -18.20 -6.74 1.53
C ALA A 52 -18.93 -7.37 0.32
N ALA A 53 -19.29 -6.54 -0.66
CA ALA A 53 -19.91 -7.00 -1.91
C ALA A 53 -18.99 -7.95 -2.68
N HIS A 54 -17.69 -7.67 -2.73
CA HIS A 54 -16.70 -8.52 -3.41
C HIS A 54 -16.63 -9.93 -2.83
N VAL A 55 -16.74 -10.06 -1.50
CA VAL A 55 -16.72 -11.35 -0.81
C VAL A 55 -18.12 -11.96 -0.63
N GLY A 56 -19.15 -11.32 -1.19
CA GLY A 56 -20.52 -11.85 -1.23
C GLY A 56 -21.25 -11.81 0.12
N MET A 57 -21.04 -10.77 0.93
CA MET A 57 -21.74 -10.61 2.21
C MET A 57 -22.22 -9.18 2.45
N GLU A 58 -23.11 -9.05 3.43
CA GLU A 58 -23.63 -7.76 3.87
C GLU A 58 -22.57 -6.95 4.63
N TYR A 59 -22.59 -5.63 4.45
CA TYR A 59 -21.58 -4.75 5.04
C TYR A 59 -21.47 -4.86 6.58
N PRO A 60 -22.55 -4.92 7.37
CA PRO A 60 -22.45 -5.12 8.81
C PRO A 60 -21.77 -6.45 9.19
N GLU A 61 -22.00 -7.53 8.44
CA GLU A 61 -21.35 -8.82 8.68
C GLU A 61 -19.85 -8.74 8.36
N PHE A 62 -19.49 -8.08 7.25
CA PHE A 62 -18.11 -7.83 6.87
C PHE A 62 -17.34 -7.10 7.97
N LEU A 63 -17.92 -6.04 8.53
CA LEU A 63 -17.32 -5.27 9.62
C LEU A 63 -17.03 -6.14 10.86
N VAL A 64 -17.96 -7.03 11.23
CA VAL A 64 -17.77 -7.92 12.38
C VAL A 64 -16.70 -8.97 12.11
N ARG A 65 -16.70 -9.54 10.90
CA ARG A 65 -15.90 -10.73 10.59
C ARG A 65 -14.45 -10.41 10.18
N TYR A 66 -14.24 -9.31 9.46
CA TYR A 66 -12.98 -9.04 8.78
C TYR A 66 -12.27 -7.76 9.23
N THR A 67 -12.81 -7.06 10.23
CA THR A 67 -12.27 -5.76 10.64
C THR A 67 -12.10 -5.67 12.15
N ARG A 68 -11.21 -4.78 12.57
CA ARG A 68 -10.93 -4.39 13.96
C ARG A 68 -10.94 -2.88 14.09
N MET A 69 -11.06 -2.40 15.33
CA MET A 69 -10.89 -1.00 15.68
C MET A 69 -9.46 -0.76 16.18
N ILE A 70 -8.79 0.24 15.65
CA ILE A 70 -7.50 0.75 16.15
C ILE A 70 -7.67 2.25 16.30
N ASP A 71 -7.49 2.77 17.52
CA ASP A 71 -7.62 4.21 17.85
C ASP A 71 -8.90 4.89 17.32
N GLY A 72 -10.01 4.16 17.30
CA GLY A 72 -11.31 4.67 16.83
C GLY A 72 -11.53 4.56 15.31
N HIS A 73 -10.60 3.96 14.58
CA HIS A 73 -10.66 3.80 13.13
C HIS A 73 -10.79 2.31 12.75
N ARG A 74 -11.47 2.02 11.64
CA ARG A 74 -11.65 0.65 11.13
C ARG A 74 -10.44 0.22 10.30
N SER A 75 -9.86 -0.92 10.67
CA SER A 75 -8.81 -1.60 9.90
C SER A 75 -9.22 -3.02 9.57
N LEU A 76 -8.71 -3.58 8.46
CA LEU A 76 -8.79 -5.01 8.22
C LEU A 76 -8.08 -5.80 9.35
N ASN A 77 -8.59 -7.00 9.62
CA ASN A 77 -7.99 -7.95 10.55
C ASN A 77 -6.67 -8.49 10.03
N GLU A 78 -5.85 -8.96 10.96
CA GLU A 78 -4.61 -9.68 10.69
C GLU A 78 -4.60 -11.01 11.45
N THR A 79 -3.90 -12.00 10.89
CA THR A 79 -3.68 -13.32 11.46
C THR A 79 -2.18 -13.52 11.69
N ASP A 80 -1.80 -14.00 12.86
CA ASP A 80 -0.41 -14.37 13.15
C ASP A 80 -0.03 -15.65 12.38
N THR A 81 1.06 -15.56 11.64
CA THR A 81 1.58 -16.64 10.79
C THR A 81 3.09 -16.74 10.91
N VAL A 82 3.68 -17.78 10.31
CA VAL A 82 5.14 -17.92 10.19
C VAL A 82 5.81 -16.77 9.40
N HIS A 83 5.04 -15.95 8.68
CA HIS A 83 5.51 -14.79 7.93
C HIS A 83 5.34 -13.47 8.69
N GLY A 84 4.70 -13.49 9.86
CA GLY A 84 4.23 -12.32 10.60
C GLY A 84 2.71 -12.19 10.56
N PHE A 85 2.22 -10.97 10.78
CA PHE A 85 0.80 -10.64 10.77
C PHE A 85 0.29 -10.46 9.33
N ASP A 86 -0.26 -11.54 8.78
CA ASP A 86 -0.88 -11.51 7.45
C ASP A 86 -2.23 -10.82 7.51
N CYS A 87 -2.53 -9.94 6.56
CA CYS A 87 -3.89 -9.46 6.33
C CYS A 87 -4.84 -10.66 6.17
N VAL A 88 -6.04 -10.58 6.76
CA VAL A 88 -7.05 -11.65 6.73
C VAL A 88 -7.45 -12.11 5.32
N PHE A 89 -7.18 -11.30 4.29
CA PHE A 89 -7.43 -11.63 2.89
C PHE A 89 -6.19 -12.08 2.11
N LEU A 90 -5.05 -12.32 2.77
CA LEU A 90 -3.85 -12.84 2.11
C LEU A 90 -3.88 -14.37 2.06
N ASP A 91 -4.04 -14.93 0.87
CA ASP A 91 -4.10 -16.37 0.62
C ASP A 91 -2.75 -16.88 0.11
N ARG A 92 -2.08 -17.73 0.89
CA ARG A 92 -0.78 -18.34 0.55
C ARG A 92 -0.89 -19.76 0.00
N GLU A 93 -2.09 -20.32 -0.05
CA GLU A 93 -2.34 -21.72 -0.39
C GLU A 93 -2.85 -21.89 -1.83
N LYS A 94 -3.62 -20.92 -2.34
CA LYS A 94 -4.29 -20.99 -3.65
C LYS A 94 -3.33 -21.17 -4.82
N ILE A 95 -2.16 -20.57 -4.79
CA ILE A 95 -1.14 -20.70 -5.84
C ILE A 95 0.22 -20.95 -5.19
N PRO A 96 0.85 -22.12 -5.42
CA PRO A 96 2.16 -22.44 -4.85
C PRO A 96 3.21 -21.35 -5.13
N GLY A 97 3.85 -20.85 -4.06
CA GLY A 97 4.87 -19.81 -4.15
C GLY A 97 4.33 -18.38 -4.35
N LYS A 98 3.02 -18.17 -4.25
CA LYS A 98 2.38 -16.85 -4.31
C LYS A 98 1.55 -16.60 -3.04
N ALA A 99 1.40 -15.33 -2.71
CA ALA A 99 0.48 -14.82 -1.71
C ALA A 99 -0.52 -13.89 -2.42
N VAL A 100 -1.72 -14.42 -2.67
CA VAL A 100 -2.76 -13.82 -3.49
C VAL A 100 -3.70 -13.03 -2.60
N CYS A 101 -3.98 -11.77 -2.96
CA CYS A 101 -4.97 -10.97 -2.26
C CYS A 101 -6.38 -11.40 -2.67
N GLY A 102 -7.19 -11.86 -1.72
CA GLY A 102 -8.59 -12.21 -1.90
C GLY A 102 -9.52 -11.01 -2.18
N LEU A 103 -9.01 -9.78 -2.05
CA LEU A 103 -9.72 -8.53 -2.34
C LEU A 103 -9.13 -7.78 -3.54
N TYR A 104 -8.30 -8.39 -4.39
CA TYR A 104 -7.44 -7.64 -5.32
C TYR A 104 -8.18 -6.58 -6.16
N GLU A 105 -9.39 -6.89 -6.64
CA GLU A 105 -10.25 -5.98 -7.42
C GLU A 105 -11.04 -4.97 -6.58
N ALA A 106 -11.23 -5.26 -5.28
CA ALA A 106 -11.95 -4.41 -4.34
C ALA A 106 -11.05 -3.81 -3.26
N ARG A 107 -9.72 -3.79 -3.49
CA ARG A 107 -8.75 -3.26 -2.54
C ARG A 107 -9.11 -1.83 -2.15
N PRO A 108 -9.02 -1.47 -0.86
CA PRO A 108 -9.15 -0.08 -0.44
C PRO A 108 -8.00 0.73 -1.04
N THR A 109 -8.19 2.05 -1.09
CA THR A 109 -7.26 2.99 -1.72
C THR A 109 -5.85 2.80 -1.20
N GLN A 110 -5.67 2.68 0.13
CA GLN A 110 -4.37 2.40 0.74
C GLN A 110 -3.66 1.19 0.11
N CYS A 111 -4.36 0.06 -0.09
CA CYS A 111 -3.77 -1.12 -0.70
C CYS A 111 -3.59 -1.01 -2.23
N ARG A 112 -4.40 -0.20 -2.90
CA ARG A 112 -4.36 -0.01 -4.36
C ARG A 112 -3.26 0.96 -4.79
N THR A 113 -2.99 1.96 -3.97
CA THR A 113 -2.00 3.01 -4.24
C THR A 113 -0.58 2.59 -3.87
N TRP A 114 -0.40 1.56 -3.03
CA TRP A 114 0.94 1.03 -2.71
C TRP A 114 1.73 0.67 -3.99
N PRO A 115 3.02 1.04 -4.12
CA PRO A 115 3.89 1.71 -3.14
C PRO A 115 3.89 3.25 -3.23
N PHE A 116 2.96 3.87 -3.96
CA PHE A 116 2.92 5.32 -4.20
C PHE A 116 2.29 6.13 -3.07
N TRP A 117 2.60 5.78 -1.81
CA TRP A 117 2.17 6.55 -0.65
C TRP A 117 3.06 7.78 -0.45
N PRO A 118 2.54 8.91 0.09
CA PRO A 118 3.29 10.16 0.24
C PRO A 118 4.65 10.00 0.93
N GLU A 119 4.72 9.18 1.98
CA GLU A 119 5.93 8.91 2.77
C GLU A 119 6.94 8.01 2.05
N VAL A 120 6.47 7.19 1.10
CA VAL A 120 7.33 6.30 0.29
C VAL A 120 7.95 7.07 -0.86
N VAL A 121 7.18 7.92 -1.54
CA VAL A 121 7.64 8.63 -2.75
C VAL A 121 8.16 10.04 -2.48
N ARG A 122 8.34 10.42 -1.22
CA ARG A 122 8.83 11.76 -0.83
C ARG A 122 10.21 12.09 -1.45
N ASN A 123 11.10 11.11 -1.48
CA ASN A 123 12.43 11.19 -2.09
C ASN A 123 12.98 9.80 -2.39
N GLU A 124 14.04 9.71 -3.19
CA GLU A 124 14.67 8.44 -3.59
C GLU A 124 15.12 7.61 -2.36
N ARG A 125 15.61 8.29 -1.32
CA ARG A 125 16.01 7.64 -0.06
C ARG A 125 14.83 6.94 0.62
N ALA A 126 13.64 7.53 0.59
CA ALA A 126 12.42 6.93 1.14
C ALA A 126 12.01 5.70 0.35
N TRP A 127 11.99 5.79 -0.98
CA TRP A 127 11.71 4.67 -1.87
C TRP A 127 12.65 3.48 -1.61
N ASN A 128 13.95 3.73 -1.58
CA ASN A 128 14.97 2.71 -1.35
C ASN A 128 14.88 2.10 0.06
N ARG A 129 14.54 2.90 1.08
CA ARG A 129 14.28 2.40 2.43
C ARG A 129 13.05 1.49 2.46
N THR A 130 11.95 1.90 1.84
CA THR A 130 10.74 1.07 1.75
C THR A 130 11.01 -0.23 1.02
N LYS A 131 11.74 -0.20 -0.11
CA LYS A 131 12.15 -1.41 -0.83
C LYS A 131 13.02 -2.35 0.02
N LYS A 132 13.85 -1.80 0.91
CA LYS A 132 14.66 -2.61 1.84
C LYS A 132 13.81 -3.22 2.97
N ASN A 133 12.90 -2.45 3.54
CA ASN A 133 12.08 -2.87 4.69
C ASN A 133 10.92 -3.77 4.28
N THR A 134 10.38 -3.54 3.09
CA THR A 134 9.32 -4.32 2.44
C THR A 134 9.88 -4.84 1.12
N PRO A 135 10.60 -5.98 1.13
CA PRO A 135 11.39 -6.47 -0.01
C PRO A 135 10.50 -7.04 -1.13
N CYS A 136 9.64 -6.21 -1.70
CA CYS A 136 8.77 -6.59 -2.80
C CYS A 136 9.54 -6.56 -4.12
N PRO A 137 9.58 -7.68 -4.87
CA PRO A 137 10.27 -7.74 -6.16
C PRO A 137 9.61 -6.84 -7.22
N GLY A 138 8.34 -6.44 -7.01
CA GLY A 138 7.63 -5.50 -7.86
C GLY A 138 8.15 -4.07 -7.79
N MET A 139 8.72 -3.62 -6.66
CA MET A 139 9.20 -2.25 -6.52
C MET A 139 10.45 -2.00 -7.40
N GLY A 140 10.29 -1.16 -8.42
CA GLY A 140 11.31 -0.87 -9.42
C GLY A 140 11.31 -1.82 -10.63
N ASN A 141 10.31 -2.70 -10.75
CA ASN A 141 10.16 -3.63 -11.87
C ASN A 141 8.74 -3.55 -12.46
N GLY A 142 8.55 -4.12 -13.65
CA GLY A 142 7.24 -4.16 -14.30
C GLY A 142 6.82 -2.83 -14.96
N GLN A 143 5.53 -2.50 -14.86
CA GLN A 143 4.92 -1.35 -15.52
C GLN A 143 5.59 -0.04 -15.09
N LEU A 144 5.81 0.86 -16.06
CA LEU A 144 6.23 2.23 -15.80
C LEU A 144 5.02 3.11 -15.44
N PHE A 145 5.08 3.75 -14.29
CA PHE A 145 4.15 4.79 -13.86
C PHE A 145 4.81 6.15 -14.11
N THR A 146 4.19 6.95 -14.98
CA THR A 146 4.64 8.32 -15.24
C THR A 146 4.41 9.21 -14.02
N VAL A 147 5.03 10.39 -14.00
CA VAL A 147 4.83 11.38 -12.92
C VAL A 147 3.35 11.70 -12.74
N GLU A 148 2.60 11.86 -13.83
CA GLU A 148 1.16 12.16 -13.79
C GLU A 148 0.37 11.04 -13.11
N HIS A 149 0.69 9.78 -13.42
CA HIS A 149 0.05 8.64 -12.77
C HIS A 149 0.40 8.57 -11.28
N ILE A 150 1.65 8.83 -10.90
CA ILE A 150 2.08 8.83 -9.50
C ILE A 150 1.39 9.95 -8.73
N VAL A 151 1.31 11.16 -9.29
CA VAL A 151 0.59 12.29 -8.70
C VAL A 151 -0.89 12.00 -8.54
N ALA A 152 -1.53 11.34 -9.52
CA ALA A 152 -2.92 10.91 -9.39
C ALA A 152 -3.12 9.92 -8.23
N ARG A 153 -2.22 8.94 -8.07
CA ARG A 153 -2.27 7.99 -6.93
C ARG A 153 -2.04 8.66 -5.58
N LEU A 154 -1.17 9.65 -5.53
CA LEU A 154 -0.94 10.46 -4.33
C LEU A 154 -2.17 11.27 -3.95
N GLN A 155 -2.86 11.84 -4.94
CA GLN A 155 -4.10 12.56 -4.70
C GLN A 155 -5.19 11.60 -4.20
N GLU A 156 -5.36 10.44 -4.84
CA GLU A 156 -6.30 9.39 -4.42
C GLU A 156 -6.06 8.98 -2.95
N GLN A 157 -4.80 8.75 -2.58
CA GLN A 157 -4.41 8.41 -1.21
C GLN A 157 -4.75 9.53 -0.21
N ARG A 158 -4.43 10.78 -0.54
CA ARG A 158 -4.73 11.93 0.33
C ARG A 158 -6.23 12.15 0.50
N ASP A 159 -6.99 11.98 -0.57
CA ASP A 159 -8.44 12.12 -0.54
C ASP A 159 -9.05 11.03 0.35
N SER A 160 -8.55 9.79 0.27
CA SER A 160 -8.96 8.69 1.15
C SER A 160 -8.63 8.97 2.62
N GLU A 161 -7.41 9.42 2.92
CA GLU A 161 -6.99 9.80 4.29
C GLU A 161 -7.78 10.99 4.87
N GLY A 162 -8.32 11.86 4.01
CA GLY A 162 -9.10 13.03 4.39
C GLY A 162 -10.59 12.76 4.61
N LYS A 163 -11.09 11.56 4.31
CA LYS A 163 -12.50 11.22 4.49
C LYS A 163 -12.83 11.04 5.98
N PRO A 164 -14.07 11.40 6.40
CA PRO A 164 -14.56 11.07 7.73
C PRO A 164 -14.73 9.55 7.86
N TRP A 165 -14.37 9.02 9.03
CA TRP A 165 -14.47 7.61 9.42
C TRP A 165 -15.82 7.29 10.06
#